data_AF-A0A0H2TU42-F1
#
_entry.id   AF-A0A0H2TU42-F1
#
_cell.length_a   1.000
_cell.length_b   1.000
_cell.length_c   1.000
_cell.angle_alpha   90.00
_cell.angle_beta   90.00
_cell.angle_gamma   90.00
#
_symmetry.space_group_name_H-M   'P 1'
#
loop_
_entity.id
_entity.type
_entity.pdbx_description
1 polymer ?
#
loop_
_entity_poly.entity_id
_entity_poly.type
_entity_poly.pdbx_seq_one_letter_code
_entity_poly.pdbx_strand_id
1 'polypeptide(L)'
;MASDGAESPSTLARTALTRADSIAIFAAEKAYKEAAKLAPDDPSPLSNISAVLFEKGDYAASLVYLKKAITLSTSEPEDSSKKRRLLSRAVKCHIHALNLQEADSALEALEASGSDEAVGLRDDVAQMQALWASVPDIKAQRKLVLDRLPRYTPDLLDEAEYYPAGHDQPEPLTDITPGKDAPKETDARLMFCGSGDARNVFTTMISYWLLGQIGNSKPNVHITMLDIKPAALARTLVILDMAQHFAIMKFMKTPGHEHALVNMSYLYSSPYLPPFVVEKLKLQLPPLIKALEEDEALLKFLYVPPDTRNRILQVLRQWNAPLPLQFRSKWTRAGVRRNMETSLPQRAQSGKLDTEAKTYKDLLAIFGPEDYISRREPALSPLLAAYRKGEAGARDKLEEYLAATWTPNPTFVDVGWEGVRAATFDSAPGYPRGGSEEEKADW
;
A
#
# COMPACT_ATOMS: atom_id res chain seq x y z
N MET A 1 25.63 22.44 -39.91
CA MET A 1 25.28 22.72 -38.50
C MET A 1 23.86 22.24 -38.31
N ALA A 2 23.71 21.02 -37.80
CA ALA A 2 22.41 20.38 -37.57
C ALA A 2 21.86 20.87 -36.23
N SER A 3 20.67 21.45 -36.23
CA SER A 3 19.92 21.76 -35.01
C SER A 3 19.31 20.47 -34.49
N ASP A 4 19.80 20.00 -33.35
CA ASP A 4 19.32 18.82 -32.63
C ASP A 4 17.80 18.85 -32.42
N GLY A 5 17.15 17.75 -32.80
CA GLY A 5 15.72 17.49 -32.64
C GLY A 5 15.32 17.15 -31.20
N ALA A 6 15.73 17.96 -30.23
CA ALA A 6 15.20 17.89 -28.88
C ALA A 6 13.77 18.48 -28.88
N GLU A 7 12.76 17.67 -28.58
CA GLU A 7 11.40 18.16 -28.39
C GLU A 7 11.40 19.28 -27.34
N SER A 8 10.72 20.39 -27.65
CA SER A 8 10.68 21.51 -26.71
C SER A 8 10.15 21.05 -25.35
N PRO A 9 10.62 21.60 -24.21
CA PRO A 9 10.08 21.28 -22.89
C PRO A 9 8.55 21.42 -22.81
N SER A 10 7.97 22.30 -23.63
CA SER A 10 6.52 22.48 -23.74
C SER A 10 5.80 21.32 -24.46
N THR A 11 6.47 20.63 -25.38
CA THR A 11 5.95 19.46 -26.11
C THR A 11 5.93 18.25 -25.20
N LEU A 12 7.04 17.98 -24.49
CA LEU A 12 7.14 16.89 -23.50
C LEU A 12 6.11 17.05 -22.37
N ALA A 13 5.87 18.29 -21.92
CA ALA A 13 4.89 18.59 -20.89
C ALA A 13 3.42 18.40 -21.35
N ARG A 14 3.11 18.55 -22.65
CA ARG A 14 1.76 18.27 -23.18
C ARG A 14 1.48 16.77 -23.20
N THR A 15 2.45 15.97 -23.61
CA THR A 15 2.37 14.50 -23.61
C THR A 15 2.26 13.91 -22.20
N ALA A 16 2.88 14.57 -21.22
CA ALA A 16 2.78 14.20 -19.80
C ALA A 16 1.38 14.48 -19.22
N LEU A 17 0.74 15.60 -19.60
CA LEU A 17 -0.59 15.97 -19.10
C LEU A 17 -1.70 15.02 -19.57
N THR A 18 -1.55 14.41 -20.75
CA THR A 18 -2.52 13.43 -21.28
C THR A 18 -2.53 12.08 -20.56
N ARG A 19 -1.55 11.80 -19.69
CA ARG A 19 -1.39 10.49 -19.02
C ARG A 19 -1.93 10.42 -17.58
N ALA A 20 -2.52 11.50 -17.05
CA ALA A 20 -3.15 11.55 -15.71
C ALA A 20 -2.31 11.01 -14.52
N ASP A 21 -0.99 10.89 -14.66
CA ASP A 21 -0.09 10.48 -13.58
C ASP A 21 0.20 11.64 -12.63
N SER A 22 0.01 11.45 -11.32
CA SER A 22 0.28 12.49 -10.30
C SER A 22 1.74 13.00 -10.34
N ILE A 23 2.69 12.12 -10.67
CA ILE A 23 4.12 12.45 -10.86
C ILE A 23 4.33 13.32 -12.12
N ALA A 24 3.57 13.07 -13.18
CA ALA A 24 3.65 13.80 -14.44
C ALA A 24 3.13 15.24 -14.32
N ILE A 25 2.12 15.48 -13.48
CA ILE A 25 1.53 16.80 -13.24
C ILE A 25 2.55 17.77 -12.58
N PHE A 26 3.33 17.30 -11.59
CA PHE A 26 4.36 18.14 -10.94
C PHE A 26 5.51 18.49 -11.89
N ALA A 27 5.93 17.53 -12.72
CA ALA A 27 6.96 17.77 -13.73
C ALA A 27 6.49 18.78 -14.79
N ALA A 28 5.22 18.67 -15.24
CA ALA A 28 4.61 19.59 -16.20
C ALA A 28 4.52 21.02 -15.64
N GLU A 29 4.10 21.19 -14.38
CA GLU A 29 4.03 22.51 -13.74
C GLU A 29 5.40 23.22 -13.75
N LYS A 30 6.46 22.49 -13.39
CA LYS A 30 7.83 22.99 -13.39
C LYS A 30 8.29 23.39 -14.80
N ALA A 31 8.03 22.55 -15.80
CA ALA A 31 8.41 22.81 -17.18
C ALA A 31 7.71 24.04 -17.75
N TYR A 32 6.41 24.22 -17.51
CA TYR A 32 5.69 25.40 -18.00
C TYR A 32 6.08 26.68 -17.25
N LYS A 33 6.45 26.60 -15.97
CA LYS A 33 7.01 27.75 -15.23
C LYS A 33 8.34 28.22 -15.82
N GLU A 34 9.22 27.29 -16.19
CA GLU A 34 10.46 27.65 -16.90
C GLU A 34 10.17 28.21 -18.30
N ALA A 35 9.24 27.62 -19.05
CA ALA A 35 8.83 28.14 -20.36
C ALA A 35 8.29 29.58 -20.26
N ALA A 36 7.48 29.89 -19.24
CA ALA A 36 6.95 31.22 -18.99
C ALA A 36 8.05 32.26 -18.66
N LYS A 37 9.18 31.83 -18.07
CA LYS A 37 10.34 32.72 -17.85
C LYS A 37 11.09 33.01 -19.15
N LEU A 38 11.19 32.01 -20.03
CA LEU A 38 11.91 32.11 -21.30
C LEU A 38 11.13 32.92 -22.35
N ALA A 39 9.80 32.90 -22.29
CA ALA A 39 8.92 33.65 -23.19
C ALA A 39 7.85 34.41 -22.37
N PRO A 40 8.20 35.55 -21.75
CA PRO A 40 7.30 36.28 -20.84
C PRO A 40 6.06 36.87 -21.54
N ASP A 41 6.16 37.14 -22.84
CA ASP A 41 5.08 37.73 -23.64
C ASP A 41 4.21 36.67 -24.35
N ASP A 42 4.56 35.38 -24.26
CA ASP A 42 3.74 34.29 -24.83
C ASP A 42 2.65 33.86 -23.83
N PRO A 43 1.35 33.93 -24.18
CA PRO A 43 0.27 33.47 -23.31
C PRO A 43 0.22 31.94 -23.14
N SER A 44 0.88 31.17 -24.01
CA SER A 44 0.74 29.71 -24.08
C SER A 44 1.25 28.96 -22.84
N PRO A 45 2.45 29.27 -22.29
CA PRO A 45 2.91 28.68 -21.03
C PRO A 45 1.96 28.98 -19.87
N LEU A 46 1.45 30.21 -19.76
CA LEU A 46 0.52 30.61 -18.69
C LEU A 46 -0.83 29.88 -18.81
N SER A 47 -1.35 29.73 -20.04
CA SER A 47 -2.53 28.91 -20.32
C SER A 47 -2.32 27.47 -19.83
N ASN A 48 -1.16 26.87 -20.09
CA ASN A 48 -0.89 25.49 -19.70
C ASN A 48 -0.66 25.34 -18.18
N ILE A 49 -0.04 26.32 -17.51
CA ILE A 49 0.02 26.35 -16.03
C ILE A 49 -1.39 26.37 -15.44
N SER A 50 -2.31 27.17 -16.01
CA SER A 50 -3.69 27.20 -15.53
C SER A 50 -4.41 25.86 -15.70
N ALA A 51 -4.15 25.14 -16.80
CA ALA A 51 -4.70 23.80 -17.01
C ALA A 51 -4.17 22.82 -15.96
N VAL A 52 -2.86 22.82 -15.70
CA VAL A 52 -2.25 21.98 -14.66
C VAL A 52 -2.84 22.27 -13.28
N LEU A 53 -3.03 23.53 -12.93
CA LEU A 53 -3.61 23.92 -11.63
C LEU A 53 -5.10 23.58 -11.54
N PHE A 54 -5.84 23.67 -12.65
CA PHE A 54 -7.22 23.21 -12.73
C PHE A 54 -7.34 21.70 -12.45
N GLU A 55 -6.50 20.87 -13.08
CA GLU A 55 -6.48 19.42 -12.83
C GLU A 55 -6.07 19.07 -11.39
N LYS A 56 -5.23 19.91 -10.76
CA LYS A 56 -4.86 19.77 -9.34
C LYS A 56 -5.97 20.20 -8.37
N GLY A 57 -7.07 20.78 -8.87
CA GLY A 57 -8.13 21.37 -8.05
C GLY A 57 -7.76 22.72 -7.41
N ASP A 58 -6.62 23.32 -7.76
CA ASP A 58 -6.24 24.66 -7.29
C ASP A 58 -6.83 25.74 -8.20
N TYR A 59 -8.15 25.91 -8.10
CA TYR A 59 -8.90 26.84 -8.94
C TYR A 59 -8.50 28.31 -8.71
N ALA A 60 -8.14 28.67 -7.47
CA ALA A 60 -7.71 30.03 -7.13
C ALA A 60 -6.39 30.38 -7.83
N ALA A 61 -5.38 29.50 -7.77
CA ALA A 61 -4.13 29.72 -8.48
C ALA A 61 -4.33 29.65 -10.00
N SER A 62 -5.19 28.73 -10.49
CA SER A 62 -5.54 28.64 -11.92
C SER A 62 -6.07 29.97 -12.46
N LEU A 63 -7.01 30.61 -11.75
CA LEU A 63 -7.58 31.91 -12.12
C LEU A 63 -6.53 33.03 -12.23
N VAL A 64 -5.50 33.03 -11.38
CA VAL A 64 -4.39 33.99 -11.47
C VAL A 64 -3.64 33.86 -12.79
N TYR A 65 -3.35 32.63 -13.23
CA TYR A 65 -2.66 32.39 -14.49
C TYR A 65 -3.57 32.58 -15.71
N LEU A 66 -4.85 32.22 -15.60
CA LEU A 66 -5.86 32.50 -16.64
C LEU A 66 -5.97 34.00 -16.91
N LYS A 67 -6.07 34.82 -15.86
CA LYS A 67 -6.14 36.27 -16.00
C LYS A 67 -4.93 36.82 -16.75
N LYS A 68 -3.72 36.39 -16.39
CA LYS A 68 -2.48 36.78 -17.08
C LYS A 68 -2.47 36.32 -18.55
N ALA A 69 -2.85 35.07 -18.82
CA ALA A 69 -2.91 34.52 -20.17
C ALA A 69 -3.92 35.28 -21.05
N ILE A 70 -5.09 35.64 -20.51
CA ILE A 70 -6.11 36.43 -21.21
C ILE A 70 -5.60 37.84 -21.49
N THR A 71 -4.93 38.50 -20.54
CA THR A 71 -4.33 39.84 -20.75
C THR A 71 -3.27 39.85 -21.85
N LEU A 72 -2.44 38.81 -21.94
CA LEU A 72 -1.44 38.66 -23.01
C LEU A 72 -2.06 38.25 -24.36
N SER A 73 -3.30 37.75 -24.36
CA SER A 73 -4.02 37.34 -25.58
C SER A 73 -4.89 38.47 -26.17
N THR A 74 -4.59 39.74 -25.88
CA THR A 74 -5.37 40.90 -26.35
C THR A 74 -5.31 41.12 -27.87
N SER A 75 -4.28 40.57 -28.53
CA SER A 75 -4.15 40.59 -29.99
C SER A 75 -4.86 39.42 -30.70
N GLU A 76 -5.33 38.41 -29.96
CA GLU A 76 -6.08 37.30 -30.52
C GLU A 76 -7.53 37.73 -30.81
N PRO A 77 -8.12 37.33 -31.95
CA PRO A 77 -9.53 37.56 -32.24
C PRO A 77 -10.44 37.10 -31.09
N GLU A 78 -11.50 37.85 -30.83
CA GLU A 78 -12.49 37.54 -29.77
C GLU A 78 -13.06 36.12 -29.90
N ASP A 79 -13.20 35.64 -31.14
CA ASP A 79 -13.75 34.34 -31.49
C ASP A 79 -12.69 33.22 -31.60
N SER A 80 -11.44 33.48 -31.21
CA SER A 80 -10.36 32.48 -31.31
C SER A 80 -10.59 31.30 -30.35
N SER A 81 -10.29 30.08 -30.83
CA SER A 81 -10.43 28.85 -30.06
C SER A 81 -9.59 28.84 -28.77
N LYS A 82 -8.43 29.51 -28.78
CA LYS A 82 -7.57 29.67 -27.60
C LYS A 82 -8.24 30.52 -26.53
N LYS A 83 -8.82 31.66 -26.91
CA LYS A 83 -9.50 32.58 -25.99
C LYS A 83 -10.75 31.94 -25.40
N ARG A 84 -11.55 31.25 -26.22
CA ARG A 84 -12.70 30.43 -25.76
C ARG A 84 -12.29 29.39 -24.71
N ARG A 85 -11.17 28.67 -24.94
CA ARG A 85 -10.67 27.66 -23.98
C ARG A 85 -10.26 28.28 -22.64
N LEU A 86 -9.67 29.47 -22.65
CA LEU A 86 -9.30 30.20 -21.43
C LEU A 86 -10.54 30.67 -20.67
N LEU A 87 -11.52 31.26 -21.37
CA LEU A 87 -12.77 31.74 -20.79
C LEU A 87 -13.61 30.58 -20.22
N SER A 88 -13.74 29.46 -20.95
CA SER A 88 -14.42 28.25 -20.48
C SER A 88 -13.79 27.71 -19.18
N ARG A 89 -12.45 27.65 -19.12
CA ARG A 89 -11.77 27.24 -17.88
C ARG A 89 -11.99 28.24 -16.73
N ALA A 90 -12.06 29.54 -17.01
CA ALA A 90 -12.34 30.55 -15.98
C ALA A 90 -13.74 30.37 -15.39
N VAL A 91 -14.76 30.18 -16.23
CA VAL A 91 -16.13 29.88 -15.78
C VAL A 91 -16.14 28.63 -14.90
N LYS A 92 -15.54 27.53 -15.35
CA LYS A 92 -15.45 26.28 -14.58
C LYS A 92 -14.71 26.46 -13.25
N CYS A 93 -13.60 27.22 -13.22
CA CYS A 93 -12.90 27.56 -12.00
C CYS A 93 -13.82 28.30 -11.01
N HIS A 94 -14.61 29.27 -11.47
CA HIS A 94 -15.52 30.02 -10.61
C HIS A 94 -16.69 29.15 -10.10
N ILE A 95 -17.23 28.25 -10.93
CA ILE A 95 -18.22 27.25 -10.51
C ILE A 95 -17.64 26.35 -9.41
N HIS A 96 -16.46 25.75 -9.63
CA HIS A 96 -15.84 24.86 -8.65
C HIS A 96 -15.37 25.57 -7.37
N ALA A 97 -15.00 26.85 -7.47
CA ALA A 97 -14.70 27.70 -6.33
C ALA A 97 -15.96 28.26 -5.63
N LEU A 98 -17.15 27.92 -6.15
CA LEU A 98 -18.45 28.39 -5.66
C LEU A 98 -18.61 29.90 -5.65
N ASN A 99 -17.87 30.59 -6.53
CA ASN A 99 -17.96 32.04 -6.69
C ASN A 99 -18.89 32.39 -7.85
N LEU A 100 -20.20 32.25 -7.60
CA LEU A 100 -21.22 32.26 -8.66
C LEU A 100 -21.41 33.62 -9.33
N GLN A 101 -21.14 34.72 -8.64
CA GLN A 101 -21.20 36.08 -9.21
C GLN A 101 -20.11 36.28 -10.27
N GLU A 102 -18.90 35.83 -9.99
CA GLU A 102 -17.78 35.88 -10.92
C GLU A 102 -17.92 34.81 -12.01
N ALA A 103 -18.61 33.70 -11.74
CA ALA A 103 -18.98 32.72 -12.77
C ALA A 103 -19.89 33.35 -13.83
N ASP A 104 -20.93 34.11 -13.43
CA ASP A 104 -21.80 34.85 -14.34
C ASP A 104 -21.00 35.87 -15.17
N SER A 105 -20.14 36.64 -14.51
CA SER A 105 -19.31 37.65 -15.19
C SER A 105 -18.37 37.02 -16.23
N ALA A 106 -17.78 35.87 -15.90
CA ALA A 106 -16.92 35.13 -16.83
C ALA A 106 -17.72 34.46 -17.96
N LEU A 107 -18.97 34.06 -17.67
CA LEU A 107 -19.87 33.44 -18.64
C LEU A 107 -20.32 34.45 -19.69
N GLU A 108 -20.64 35.69 -19.32
CA GLU A 108 -20.93 36.77 -20.28
C GLU A 108 -19.80 36.96 -21.30
N ALA A 109 -18.54 36.92 -20.84
CA ALA A 109 -17.39 37.01 -21.72
C ALA A 109 -17.25 35.79 -22.64
N LEU A 110 -17.58 34.59 -22.16
CA LEU A 110 -17.57 33.38 -22.97
C LEU A 110 -18.71 33.38 -24.02
N GLU A 111 -19.89 33.88 -23.66
CA GLU A 111 -21.02 34.03 -24.58
C GLU A 111 -20.71 35.04 -25.69
N ALA A 112 -20.10 36.17 -25.33
CA ALA A 112 -19.65 37.19 -26.30
C ALA A 112 -18.61 36.64 -27.31
N SER A 113 -17.85 35.62 -26.93
CA SER A 113 -16.89 34.94 -27.84
C SER A 113 -17.55 33.96 -28.84
N GLY A 114 -18.87 33.74 -28.74
CA GLY A 114 -19.63 32.82 -29.60
C GLY A 114 -19.28 31.35 -29.35
N SER A 115 -18.97 30.97 -28.11
CA SER A 115 -18.65 29.58 -27.76
C SER A 115 -19.91 28.75 -27.55
N ASP A 116 -20.05 27.62 -28.26
CA ASP A 116 -21.17 26.68 -28.10
C ASP A 116 -21.25 26.09 -26.67
N GLU A 117 -20.09 25.96 -26.00
CA GLU A 117 -20.00 25.46 -24.62
C GLU A 117 -20.66 26.41 -23.60
N ALA A 118 -20.87 27.68 -23.96
CA ALA A 118 -21.46 28.66 -23.05
C ALA A 118 -22.89 28.28 -22.64
N VAL A 119 -23.66 27.62 -23.50
CA VAL A 119 -25.03 27.20 -23.19
C VAL A 119 -25.06 26.19 -22.04
N GLY A 120 -24.23 25.15 -22.13
CA GLY A 120 -24.15 24.14 -21.06
C GLY A 120 -23.65 24.74 -19.74
N LEU A 121 -22.64 25.61 -19.81
CA LEU A 121 -22.12 26.27 -18.61
C LEU A 121 -23.11 27.26 -17.99
N ARG A 122 -23.97 27.90 -18.79
CA ARG A 122 -25.09 28.72 -18.29
C ARG A 122 -26.06 27.88 -17.49
N ASP A 123 -26.44 26.72 -18.01
CA ASP A 123 -27.33 25.80 -17.32
C ASP A 123 -26.71 25.29 -16.00
N ASP A 124 -25.39 25.02 -15.99
CA ASP A 124 -24.66 24.61 -14.79
C ASP A 124 -24.65 25.73 -13.73
N VAL A 125 -24.36 26.97 -14.12
CA VAL A 125 -24.36 28.13 -13.20
C VAL A 125 -25.77 28.34 -12.64
N ALA A 126 -26.80 28.32 -13.47
CA ALA A 126 -28.19 28.49 -13.06
C ALA A 126 -28.65 27.38 -12.09
N GLN A 127 -28.31 26.12 -12.37
CA GLN A 127 -28.60 25.01 -11.48
C GLN A 127 -27.89 25.16 -10.13
N MET A 128 -26.62 25.57 -10.13
CA MET A 128 -25.87 25.82 -8.90
C MET A 128 -26.51 26.97 -8.10
N GLN A 129 -26.84 28.09 -8.74
CA GLN A 129 -27.52 29.21 -8.08
C GLN A 129 -28.87 28.80 -7.48
N ALA A 130 -29.68 28.04 -8.22
CA ALA A 130 -30.97 27.53 -7.74
C ALA A 130 -30.79 26.60 -6.53
N LEU A 131 -29.79 25.71 -6.56
CA LEU A 131 -29.45 24.81 -5.46
C LEU A 131 -29.06 25.62 -4.22
N TRP A 132 -28.18 26.60 -4.35
CA TRP A 132 -27.73 27.43 -3.23
C TRP A 132 -28.85 28.32 -2.67
N ALA A 133 -29.71 28.87 -3.53
CA ALA A 133 -30.90 29.61 -3.11
C ALA A 133 -31.92 28.71 -2.38
N SER A 134 -32.00 27.42 -2.74
CA SER A 134 -32.87 26.44 -2.08
C SER A 134 -32.41 26.06 -0.67
N VAL A 135 -31.18 26.44 -0.29
CA VAL A 135 -30.56 26.15 1.00
C VAL A 135 -30.30 27.46 1.77
N PRO A 136 -31.34 28.05 2.40
CA PRO A 136 -31.21 29.35 3.07
C PRO A 136 -30.33 29.31 4.33
N ASP A 137 -30.18 28.13 4.95
CA ASP A 137 -29.27 27.91 6.08
C ASP A 137 -28.39 26.68 5.83
N ILE A 138 -27.17 26.96 5.35
CA ILE A 138 -26.14 25.96 5.07
C ILE A 138 -25.77 25.16 6.32
N LYS A 139 -25.78 25.77 7.52
CA LYS A 139 -25.43 25.07 8.76
C LYS A 139 -26.53 24.10 9.15
N ALA A 140 -27.80 24.51 9.05
CA ALA A 140 -28.93 23.62 9.29
C ALA A 140 -28.97 22.47 8.26
N GLN A 141 -28.74 22.76 6.98
CA GLN A 141 -28.70 21.72 5.95
C GLN A 141 -27.55 20.75 6.15
N ARG A 142 -26.35 21.24 6.48
CA ARG A 142 -25.20 20.38 6.80
C ARG A 142 -25.49 19.48 8.00
N LYS A 143 -26.17 20.00 9.03
CA LYS A 143 -26.61 19.19 10.17
C LYS A 143 -27.61 18.11 9.74
N LEU A 144 -28.59 18.44 8.91
CA LEU A 144 -29.53 17.46 8.37
C LEU A 144 -28.84 16.38 7.53
N VAL A 145 -27.85 16.76 6.71
CA VAL A 145 -27.05 15.81 5.92
C VAL A 145 -26.25 14.88 6.83
N LEU A 146 -25.57 15.42 7.86
CA LEU A 146 -24.79 14.62 8.82
C LEU A 146 -25.66 13.74 9.73
N ASP A 147 -26.89 14.16 10.01
CA ASP A 147 -27.86 13.42 10.83
C ASP A 147 -28.60 12.34 10.02
N ARG A 148 -28.80 12.54 8.71
CA ARG A 148 -29.61 11.65 7.85
C ARG A 148 -28.79 10.73 6.95
N LEU A 149 -27.60 11.13 6.53
CA LEU A 149 -26.74 10.23 5.78
C LEU A 149 -26.14 9.21 6.76
N PRO A 150 -26.18 7.91 6.43
CA PRO A 150 -25.40 6.92 7.14
C PRO A 150 -23.95 7.39 7.19
N ARG A 151 -23.46 7.69 8.40
CA ARG A 151 -22.03 8.00 8.64
C ARG A 151 -21.14 6.77 8.45
N TYR A 152 -21.77 5.61 8.33
CA TYR A 152 -21.16 4.38 7.89
C TYR A 152 -21.30 4.32 6.37
N THR A 153 -20.22 4.58 5.65
CA THR A 153 -20.04 3.97 4.34
C THR A 153 -19.76 2.51 4.65
N PRO A 154 -20.69 1.57 4.38
CA PRO A 154 -20.31 0.17 4.39
C PRO A 154 -19.10 0.05 3.48
N ASP A 155 -18.03 -0.51 4.02
CA ASP A 155 -16.95 -1.01 3.18
C ASP A 155 -17.63 -1.86 2.10
N LEU A 156 -17.37 -1.59 0.82
CA LEU A 156 -18.02 -2.29 -0.28
C LEU A 156 -17.64 -3.79 -0.30
N LEU A 157 -16.74 -4.20 0.59
CA LEU A 157 -16.27 -5.55 0.79
C LEU A 157 -16.84 -6.12 2.10
N ASP A 158 -17.66 -7.15 1.99
CA ASP A 158 -18.16 -7.94 3.12
C ASP A 158 -17.04 -8.73 3.84
N GLU A 159 -15.85 -8.77 3.25
CA GLU A 159 -14.66 -9.43 3.76
C GLU A 159 -13.51 -8.43 3.90
N ALA A 160 -13.04 -8.23 5.14
CA ALA A 160 -11.94 -7.30 5.45
C ALA A 160 -10.67 -7.64 4.65
N GLU A 161 -9.73 -6.72 4.47
CA GLU A 161 -8.43 -7.07 3.88
C GLU A 161 -7.53 -7.81 4.89
N TYR A 162 -6.64 -8.68 4.38
CA TYR A 162 -5.63 -9.35 5.20
C TYR A 162 -4.30 -8.60 5.15
N TYR A 163 -3.83 -8.15 6.32
CA TYR A 163 -2.55 -7.47 6.48
C TYR A 163 -1.51 -8.40 7.13
N PRO A 164 -0.65 -9.06 6.34
CA PRO A 164 0.30 -10.07 6.85
C PRO A 164 1.53 -9.48 7.56
N ALA A 165 1.75 -8.17 7.44
CA ALA A 165 2.84 -7.44 8.06
C ALA A 165 2.30 -6.17 8.70
N GLY A 166 2.55 -5.98 9.98
CA GLY A 166 2.22 -4.73 10.67
C GLY A 166 3.08 -3.55 10.20
N HIS A 167 2.65 -2.35 10.55
CA HIS A 167 3.35 -1.10 10.21
C HIS A 167 3.90 -0.38 11.46
N ASP A 168 3.39 -0.69 12.65
CA ASP A 168 3.75 -0.10 13.93
C ASP A 168 5.08 -0.61 14.50
N GLN A 169 5.67 0.14 15.44
CA GLN A 169 6.81 -0.37 16.19
C GLN A 169 6.34 -1.45 17.17
N PRO A 170 7.06 -2.58 17.31
CA PRO A 170 6.70 -3.59 18.28
C PRO A 170 6.76 -3.03 19.71
N GLU A 171 5.62 -2.99 20.39
CA GLU A 171 5.48 -2.49 21.76
C GLU A 171 4.91 -3.58 22.67
N PRO A 172 5.49 -3.78 23.86
CA PRO A 172 4.93 -4.72 24.82
C PRO A 172 3.70 -4.12 25.51
N LEU A 173 2.67 -4.93 25.70
CA LEU A 173 1.55 -4.59 26.57
C LEU A 173 1.96 -4.83 28.03
N THR A 174 2.77 -3.91 28.56
CA THR A 174 3.22 -3.92 29.95
C THR A 174 2.72 -2.68 30.65
N ASP A 175 1.68 -2.81 31.49
CA ASP A 175 1.34 -1.81 32.51
C ASP A 175 2.39 -1.74 33.65
N ILE A 176 3.46 -2.54 33.55
CA ILE A 176 4.42 -2.77 34.62
C ILE A 176 5.73 -2.03 34.31
N THR A 177 5.82 -0.78 34.77
CA THR A 177 7.11 -0.08 34.88
C THR A 177 8.02 -0.83 35.86
N PRO A 178 9.25 -1.21 35.49
CA PRO A 178 10.18 -1.81 36.44
C PRO A 178 10.48 -0.84 37.59
N GLY A 179 10.12 -1.23 38.82
CA GLY A 179 10.81 -0.75 40.02
C GLY A 179 10.07 0.17 41.00
N LYS A 180 8.77 0.44 40.90
CA LYS A 180 8.06 1.14 42.01
C LYS A 180 6.74 0.54 42.46
N ASP A 181 5.92 -0.02 41.55
CA ASP A 181 4.60 -0.57 41.91
C ASP A 181 4.27 -1.85 41.12
N ALA A 182 5.26 -2.72 40.89
CA ALA A 182 4.99 -4.00 40.25
C ALA A 182 4.09 -4.83 41.18
N PRO A 183 2.86 -5.20 40.77
CA PRO A 183 1.98 -6.04 41.57
C PRO A 183 2.72 -7.32 41.94
N LYS A 184 2.78 -7.63 43.24
CA LYS A 184 3.36 -8.88 43.75
C LYS A 184 2.60 -10.11 43.25
N GLU A 185 1.37 -9.93 42.80
CA GLU A 185 0.57 -10.96 42.14
C GLU A 185 0.82 -10.91 40.64
N THR A 186 1.65 -11.84 40.19
CA THR A 186 2.25 -11.93 38.87
C THR A 186 1.32 -12.54 37.81
N ASP A 187 0.00 -12.39 37.99
CA ASP A 187 -1.03 -12.99 37.13
C ASP A 187 -1.60 -11.92 36.18
N ALA A 188 -1.21 -11.94 34.91
CA ALA A 188 -1.64 -10.97 33.90
C ALA A 188 -2.63 -11.60 32.91
N ARG A 189 -3.70 -10.87 32.57
CA ARG A 189 -4.66 -11.25 31.53
C ARG A 189 -4.69 -10.17 30.47
N LEU A 190 -4.18 -10.49 29.29
CA LEU A 190 -3.92 -9.56 28.22
C LEU A 190 -4.78 -9.91 27.01
N MET A 191 -5.34 -8.90 26.35
CA MET A 191 -6.14 -9.08 25.14
C MET A 191 -5.57 -8.23 24.01
N PHE A 192 -5.32 -8.87 22.86
CA PHE A 192 -4.92 -8.21 21.63
C PHE A 192 -6.07 -8.27 20.62
N CYS A 193 -6.57 -7.12 20.20
CA CYS A 193 -7.63 -6.98 19.19
C CYS A 193 -7.04 -6.45 17.90
N GLY A 194 -7.02 -7.26 16.84
CA GLY A 194 -6.26 -6.96 15.61
C GLY A 194 -4.78 -7.28 15.80
N SER A 195 -4.49 -8.54 16.08
CA SER A 195 -3.12 -9.01 16.34
C SER A 195 -2.20 -8.92 15.12
N GLY A 196 -2.74 -8.96 13.90
CA GLY A 196 -1.96 -8.85 12.66
C GLY A 196 -0.86 -9.91 12.59
N ASP A 197 0.40 -9.47 12.47
CA ASP A 197 1.57 -10.35 12.49
C ASP A 197 2.07 -10.71 13.89
N ALA A 198 1.29 -10.41 14.92
CA ALA A 198 1.54 -10.71 16.32
C ALA A 198 2.84 -10.10 16.90
N ARG A 199 3.44 -9.08 16.25
CA ARG A 199 4.69 -8.45 16.75
C ARG A 199 4.57 -7.95 18.19
N ASN A 200 3.43 -7.35 18.54
CA ASN A 200 3.18 -6.82 19.88
C ASN A 200 2.96 -7.96 20.89
N VAL A 201 2.35 -9.08 20.44
CA VAL A 201 2.21 -10.29 21.25
C VAL A 201 3.57 -10.90 21.57
N PHE A 202 4.41 -11.11 20.55
CA PHE A 202 5.75 -11.67 20.75
C PHE A 202 6.62 -10.76 21.61
N THR A 203 6.57 -9.44 21.38
CA THR A 203 7.28 -8.46 22.20
C THR A 203 6.82 -8.51 23.66
N THR A 204 5.51 -8.65 23.88
CA THR A 204 4.93 -8.83 25.23
C THR A 204 5.42 -10.13 25.89
N MET A 205 5.40 -11.26 25.18
CA MET A 205 5.91 -12.53 25.69
C MET A 205 7.39 -12.44 26.11
N ILE A 206 8.21 -11.79 25.29
CA ILE A 206 9.64 -11.57 25.58
C ILE A 206 9.81 -10.68 26.82
N SER A 207 9.04 -9.58 26.91
CA SER A 207 9.09 -8.67 28.05
C SER A 207 8.73 -9.35 29.36
N TYR A 208 7.66 -10.16 29.41
CA TYR A 208 7.28 -10.91 30.61
C TYR A 208 8.30 -11.99 30.98
N TRP A 209 8.90 -12.65 29.99
CA TRP A 209 10.01 -13.57 30.25
C TRP A 209 11.20 -12.86 30.88
N LEU A 210 11.61 -11.71 30.34
CA LEU A 210 12.72 -10.91 30.86
C LEU A 210 12.44 -10.38 32.28
N LEU A 211 11.23 -9.89 32.52
CA LEU A 211 10.79 -9.45 33.85
C LEU A 211 10.86 -10.60 34.87
N GLY A 212 10.44 -11.81 34.48
CA GLY A 212 10.59 -13.00 35.32
C GLY A 212 12.05 -13.32 35.66
N GLN A 213 12.98 -13.13 34.71
CA GLN A 213 14.42 -13.29 34.97
C GLN A 213 14.95 -12.23 35.94
N ILE A 214 14.61 -10.96 35.75
CA ILE A 214 15.09 -9.84 36.58
C ILE A 214 14.49 -9.92 37.99
N GLY A 215 13.20 -10.22 38.10
CA GLY A 215 12.47 -10.28 39.37
C GLY A 215 12.58 -11.62 40.09
N ASN A 216 13.28 -12.60 39.53
CA ASN A 216 13.30 -14.00 39.99
C ASN A 216 11.89 -14.54 40.29
N SER A 217 10.94 -14.24 39.38
CA SER A 217 9.52 -14.57 39.50
C SER A 217 9.06 -15.37 38.28
N LYS A 218 7.91 -16.05 38.40
CA LYS A 218 7.29 -16.82 37.32
C LYS A 218 5.88 -16.27 37.07
N PRO A 219 5.74 -15.20 36.27
CA PRO A 219 4.42 -14.63 36.02
C PRO A 219 3.53 -15.61 35.24
N ASN A 220 2.29 -15.77 35.70
CA ASN A 220 1.28 -16.48 34.94
C ASN A 220 0.61 -15.48 34.01
N VAL A 221 0.90 -15.59 32.71
CA VAL A 221 0.33 -14.69 31.72
C VAL A 221 -0.68 -15.46 30.87
N HIS A 222 -1.91 -14.97 30.85
CA HIS A 222 -2.95 -15.40 29.92
C HIS A 222 -3.07 -14.36 28.80
N ILE A 223 -2.86 -14.77 27.56
CA ILE A 223 -2.98 -13.91 26.38
C ILE A 223 -4.14 -14.40 25.53
N THR A 224 -5.11 -13.52 25.28
CA THR A 224 -6.18 -13.72 24.32
C THR A 224 -5.87 -12.94 23.06
N MET A 225 -5.79 -13.65 21.93
CA MET A 225 -5.63 -13.04 20.60
C MET A 225 -6.97 -13.06 19.88
N LEU A 226 -7.48 -11.89 19.52
CA LEU A 226 -8.67 -11.70 18.71
C LEU A 226 -8.27 -11.02 17.41
N ASP A 227 -8.60 -11.65 16.29
CA ASP A 227 -8.36 -11.07 14.97
C ASP A 227 -9.58 -11.29 14.09
N ILE A 228 -9.88 -10.31 13.24
CA ILE A 228 -10.95 -10.42 12.24
C ILE A 228 -10.54 -11.42 11.14
N LYS A 229 -9.24 -11.57 10.90
CA LYS A 229 -8.71 -12.49 9.89
C LYS A 229 -8.21 -13.80 10.47
N PRO A 230 -8.81 -14.95 10.08
CA PRO A 230 -8.29 -16.26 10.43
C PRO A 230 -6.84 -16.46 9.97
N ALA A 231 -6.43 -15.80 8.88
CA ALA A 231 -5.07 -15.86 8.37
C ALA A 231 -4.02 -15.28 9.33
N ALA A 232 -4.34 -14.21 10.06
CA ALA A 232 -3.45 -13.65 11.09
C ALA A 232 -3.20 -14.64 12.24
N LEU A 233 -4.27 -15.29 12.71
CA LEU A 233 -4.18 -16.31 13.75
C LEU A 233 -3.47 -17.58 13.25
N ALA A 234 -3.75 -18.02 12.03
CA ALA A 234 -3.07 -19.16 11.40
C ALA A 234 -1.56 -18.90 11.24
N ARG A 235 -1.17 -17.69 10.83
CA ARG A 235 0.23 -17.28 10.71
C ARG A 235 0.93 -17.35 12.07
N THR A 236 0.30 -16.79 13.10
CA THR A 236 0.81 -16.84 14.48
C THR A 236 0.99 -18.29 14.95
N LEU A 237 0.01 -19.14 14.68
CA LEU A 237 0.05 -20.55 15.05
C LEU A 237 1.25 -21.28 14.43
N VAL A 238 1.50 -21.07 13.12
CA VAL A 238 2.65 -21.67 12.45
C VAL A 238 3.96 -21.21 13.08
N ILE A 239 4.08 -19.93 13.42
CA ILE A 239 5.29 -19.40 14.08
C ILE A 239 5.50 -19.99 15.48
N LEU A 240 4.42 -20.11 16.28
CA LEU A 240 4.49 -20.76 17.59
C LEU A 240 4.87 -22.25 17.47
N ASP A 241 4.32 -22.95 16.49
CA ASP A 241 4.68 -24.33 16.20
C ASP A 241 6.15 -24.47 15.77
N MET A 242 6.66 -23.56 14.93
CA MET A 242 8.10 -23.52 14.57
C MET A 242 8.98 -23.28 15.79
N ALA A 243 8.58 -22.36 16.67
CA ALA A 243 9.31 -22.06 17.90
C ALA A 243 9.34 -23.27 18.85
N GLN A 244 8.23 -24.00 18.97
CA GLN A 244 8.17 -25.24 19.75
C GLN A 244 9.09 -26.32 19.18
N HIS A 245 9.05 -26.54 17.86
CA HIS A 245 9.96 -27.48 17.20
C HIS A 245 11.42 -27.12 17.44
N PHE A 246 11.78 -25.83 17.34
CA PHE A 246 13.11 -25.36 17.69
C PHE A 246 13.47 -25.68 19.14
N ALA A 247 12.58 -25.40 20.10
CA ALA A 247 12.82 -25.67 21.52
C ALA A 247 13.06 -27.17 21.78
N ILE A 248 12.28 -28.05 21.15
CA ILE A 248 12.47 -29.51 21.22
C ILE A 248 13.82 -29.91 20.61
N MET A 249 14.15 -29.44 19.41
CA MET A 249 15.43 -29.76 18.76
C MET A 249 16.62 -29.29 19.57
N LYS A 250 16.54 -28.09 20.16
CA LYS A 250 17.57 -27.55 21.05
C LYS A 250 17.72 -28.40 22.31
N PHE A 251 16.62 -28.80 22.93
CA PHE A 251 16.63 -29.68 24.10
C PHE A 251 17.25 -31.06 23.79
N MET A 252 16.89 -31.65 22.64
CA MET A 252 17.42 -32.93 22.17
C MET A 252 18.83 -32.84 21.59
N LYS A 253 19.42 -31.63 21.53
CA LYS A 253 20.73 -31.36 20.91
C LYS A 253 20.82 -31.83 19.46
N THR A 254 19.73 -31.74 18.71
CA THR A 254 19.70 -32.09 17.29
C THR A 254 20.70 -31.21 16.51
N PRO A 255 21.61 -31.80 15.72
CA PRO A 255 22.53 -31.03 14.89
C PRO A 255 21.80 -30.08 13.94
N GLY A 256 22.23 -28.81 13.89
CA GLY A 256 21.64 -27.80 13.01
C GLY A 256 20.28 -27.26 13.45
N HIS A 257 19.91 -27.37 14.74
CA HIS A 257 18.66 -26.80 15.28
C HIS A 257 18.53 -25.28 15.03
N GLU A 258 19.63 -24.53 14.97
CA GLU A 258 19.64 -23.11 14.63
C GLU A 258 19.07 -22.80 13.23
N HIS A 259 19.13 -23.77 12.30
CA HIS A 259 18.52 -23.62 10.98
C HIS A 259 17.00 -23.43 11.05
N ALA A 260 16.36 -23.92 12.12
CA ALA A 260 14.93 -23.71 12.33
C ALA A 260 14.60 -22.24 12.59
N LEU A 261 15.48 -21.49 13.27
CA LEU A 261 15.33 -20.06 13.47
C LEU A 261 15.42 -19.31 12.13
N VAL A 262 16.37 -19.70 11.27
CA VAL A 262 16.51 -19.10 9.94
C VAL A 262 15.23 -19.30 9.11
N ASN A 263 14.68 -20.51 9.09
CA ASN A 263 13.43 -20.79 8.36
C ASN A 263 12.25 -19.98 8.94
N MET A 264 12.17 -19.86 10.27
CA MET A 264 11.15 -19.07 10.95
C MET A 264 11.26 -17.58 10.59
N SER A 265 12.48 -17.03 10.53
CA SER A 265 12.72 -15.65 10.10
C SER A 265 12.28 -15.41 8.65
N TYR A 266 12.58 -16.33 7.73
CA TYR A 266 12.09 -16.24 6.35
C TYR A 266 10.56 -16.24 6.31
N LEU A 267 9.92 -17.16 7.03
CA LEU A 267 8.47 -17.26 7.04
C LEU A 267 7.83 -16.00 7.63
N TYR A 268 8.40 -15.45 8.70
CA TYR A 268 7.87 -14.30 9.42
C TYR A 268 8.05 -12.97 8.67
N SER A 269 9.21 -12.74 8.06
CA SER A 269 9.57 -11.41 7.57
C SER A 269 9.68 -11.32 6.05
N SER A 270 9.74 -12.43 5.32
CA SER A 270 10.00 -12.39 3.88
C SER A 270 8.74 -12.65 3.05
N PRO A 271 8.42 -11.78 2.06
CA PRO A 271 7.33 -12.01 1.12
C PRO A 271 7.63 -13.11 0.09
N TYR A 272 8.89 -13.53 -0.03
CA TYR A 272 9.31 -14.61 -0.91
C TYR A 272 10.17 -15.62 -0.13
N LEU A 273 9.94 -16.91 -0.38
CA LEU A 273 10.63 -18.00 0.29
C LEU A 273 11.60 -18.69 -0.66
N PRO A 274 12.83 -18.98 -0.21
CA PRO A 274 13.73 -19.87 -0.94
C PRO A 274 13.19 -21.31 -0.92
N PRO A 275 13.55 -22.15 -1.92
CA PRO A 275 13.02 -23.51 -2.06
C PRO A 275 13.12 -24.37 -0.80
N PHE A 276 14.23 -24.26 -0.05
CA PHE A 276 14.45 -25.03 1.16
C PHE A 276 13.52 -24.64 2.32
N VAL A 277 13.03 -23.39 2.36
CA VAL A 277 12.03 -22.95 3.36
C VAL A 277 10.64 -23.42 2.95
N VAL A 278 10.33 -23.38 1.66
CA VAL A 278 9.06 -23.90 1.11
C VAL A 278 8.90 -25.38 1.44
N GLU A 279 9.95 -26.17 1.22
CA GLU A 279 9.97 -27.60 1.58
C GLU A 279 9.68 -27.80 3.07
N LYS A 280 10.31 -27.00 3.94
CA LYS A 280 10.07 -27.09 5.39
C LYS A 280 8.66 -26.71 5.78
N LEU A 281 8.10 -25.66 5.19
CA LEU A 281 6.70 -25.30 5.42
C LEU A 281 5.75 -26.42 4.98
N LYS A 282 5.96 -27.02 3.80
CA LYS A 282 5.14 -28.13 3.29
C LYS A 282 5.26 -29.40 4.13
N LEU A 283 6.41 -29.63 4.77
CA LEU A 283 6.57 -30.74 5.72
C LEU A 283 5.88 -30.48 7.07
N GLN A 284 5.78 -29.22 7.48
CA GLN A 284 5.26 -28.83 8.80
C GLN A 284 3.74 -28.65 8.83
N LEU A 285 3.13 -28.18 7.74
CA LEU A 285 1.68 -27.92 7.70
C LEU A 285 0.81 -29.19 7.89
N PRO A 286 1.12 -30.36 7.29
CA PRO A 286 0.23 -31.53 7.42
C PRO A 286 0.09 -32.06 8.85
N PRO A 287 1.18 -32.24 9.65
CA PRO A 287 1.04 -32.60 11.06
C PRO A 287 0.25 -31.57 11.87
N LEU A 288 0.48 -30.28 11.62
CA LEU A 288 -0.23 -29.18 12.28
C LEU A 288 -1.75 -29.22 11.97
N ILE A 289 -2.11 -29.43 10.71
CA ILE A 289 -3.50 -29.58 10.26
C ILE A 289 -4.14 -30.78 10.95
N LYS A 290 -3.47 -31.94 10.93
CA LYS A 290 -3.98 -33.17 11.53
C LYS A 290 -4.28 -33.00 13.02
N ALA A 291 -3.34 -32.43 13.77
CA ALA A 291 -3.52 -32.22 15.21
C ALA A 291 -4.69 -31.26 15.52
N LEU A 292 -4.93 -30.22 14.70
CA LEU A 292 -6.12 -29.38 14.85
C LEU A 292 -7.42 -30.14 14.53
N GLU A 293 -7.42 -30.99 13.50
CA GLU A 293 -8.59 -31.81 13.12
C GLU A 293 -8.97 -32.81 14.21
N GLU A 294 -7.98 -33.39 14.87
CA GLU A 294 -8.16 -34.43 15.90
C GLU A 294 -8.35 -33.84 17.32
N ASP A 295 -8.41 -32.51 17.46
CA ASP A 295 -8.43 -31.82 18.77
C ASP A 295 -7.25 -32.20 19.66
N GLU A 296 -6.11 -32.54 19.05
CA GLU A 296 -4.87 -32.79 19.76
C GLU A 296 -4.26 -31.45 20.22
N ALA A 297 -3.79 -31.43 21.46
CA ALA A 297 -3.11 -30.26 21.99
C ALA A 297 -1.75 -30.05 21.30
N LEU A 298 -1.71 -29.15 20.31
CA LEU A 298 -0.48 -28.73 19.61
C LEU A 298 0.58 -28.21 20.60
N LEU A 299 0.14 -27.31 21.47
CA LEU A 299 0.95 -26.68 22.51
C LEU A 299 0.13 -26.73 23.78
N LYS A 300 0.70 -27.27 24.86
CA LYS A 300 -0.02 -27.40 26.15
C LYS A 300 -0.53 -26.08 26.72
N PHE A 301 0.03 -24.96 26.26
CA PHE A 301 -0.31 -23.61 26.70
C PHE A 301 -1.24 -22.87 25.71
N LEU A 302 -1.65 -23.50 24.61
CA LEU A 302 -2.48 -22.89 23.58
C LEU A 302 -3.88 -23.51 23.59
N TYR A 303 -4.90 -22.66 23.54
CA TYR A 303 -6.28 -23.05 23.33
C TYR A 303 -6.83 -22.33 22.09
N VAL A 304 -7.48 -23.08 21.19
CA VAL A 304 -8.14 -22.54 20.00
C VAL A 304 -9.62 -22.94 20.04
N PRO A 305 -10.56 -21.97 20.13
CA PRO A 305 -12.00 -22.25 20.12
C PRO A 305 -12.43 -23.03 18.87
N PRO A 306 -13.42 -23.94 18.95
CA PRO A 306 -13.84 -24.78 17.83
C PRO A 306 -14.18 -24.00 16.54
N ASP A 307 -14.92 -22.90 16.65
CA ASP A 307 -15.30 -22.09 15.49
C ASP A 307 -14.09 -21.42 14.82
N THR A 308 -13.16 -20.91 15.65
CA THR A 308 -11.91 -20.31 15.16
C THR A 308 -11.03 -21.36 14.49
N ARG A 309 -10.99 -22.57 15.06
CA ARG A 309 -10.21 -23.68 14.55
C ARG A 309 -10.61 -24.08 13.13
N ASN A 310 -11.90 -24.20 12.87
CA ASN A 310 -12.40 -24.54 11.54
C ASN A 310 -11.97 -23.51 10.48
N ARG A 311 -11.97 -22.22 10.83
CA ARG A 311 -11.51 -21.14 9.95
C ARG A 311 -9.99 -21.16 9.76
N ILE A 312 -9.22 -21.42 10.81
CA ILE A 312 -7.76 -21.60 10.71
C ILE A 312 -7.42 -22.80 9.82
N LEU A 313 -8.13 -23.93 9.97
CA LEU A 313 -7.94 -25.12 9.14
C LEU A 313 -8.13 -24.84 7.65
N GLN A 314 -9.13 -24.02 7.28
CA GLN A 314 -9.32 -23.60 5.89
C GLN A 314 -8.08 -22.86 5.35
N VAL A 315 -7.55 -21.90 6.12
CA VAL A 315 -6.36 -21.14 5.74
C VAL A 315 -5.12 -22.05 5.63
N LEU A 316 -4.88 -22.92 6.62
CA LEU A 316 -3.72 -23.82 6.60
C LEU A 316 -3.77 -24.78 5.41
N ARG A 317 -4.94 -25.31 5.07
CA ARG A 317 -5.13 -26.16 3.88
C ARG A 317 -4.86 -25.38 2.59
N GLN A 318 -5.31 -24.12 2.52
CA GLN A 318 -5.03 -23.24 1.40
C GLN A 318 -3.51 -22.99 1.24
N TRP A 319 -2.79 -22.68 2.33
CA TRP A 319 -1.33 -22.52 2.29
C TRP A 319 -0.59 -23.84 1.99
N ASN A 320 -1.20 -24.98 2.30
CA ASN A 320 -0.68 -26.29 1.93
C ASN A 320 -0.92 -26.64 0.45
N ALA A 321 -1.86 -25.98 -0.24
CA ALA A 321 -2.05 -26.12 -1.68
C ALA A 321 -0.98 -25.34 -2.48
N PRO A 322 -0.79 -25.65 -3.78
CA PRO A 322 -0.05 -24.77 -4.68
C PRO A 322 -0.75 -23.41 -4.82
N LEU A 323 0.03 -22.33 -4.79
CA LEU A 323 -0.53 -21.01 -5.07
C LEU A 323 -1.02 -20.94 -6.54
N PRO A 324 -2.14 -20.24 -6.79
CA PRO A 324 -2.61 -19.98 -8.15
C PRO A 324 -1.55 -19.30 -9.03
N LEU A 325 -1.66 -19.49 -10.36
CA LEU A 325 -0.65 -19.05 -11.33
C LEU A 325 -0.36 -17.54 -11.31
N GLN A 326 -1.35 -16.73 -10.95
CA GLN A 326 -1.23 -15.27 -10.81
C GLN A 326 -0.27 -14.87 -9.68
N PHE A 327 -0.11 -15.72 -8.67
CA PHE A 327 0.84 -15.51 -7.57
C PHE A 327 2.21 -16.13 -7.89
N ARG A 328 2.65 -16.16 -9.16
CA ARG A 328 4.04 -16.51 -9.48
C ARG A 328 4.97 -15.32 -9.20
N SER A 329 6.12 -15.60 -8.61
CA SER A 329 7.10 -14.60 -8.16
C SER A 329 7.54 -13.62 -9.26
N LYS A 330 7.70 -14.09 -10.50
CA LYS A 330 8.05 -13.22 -11.63
C LYS A 330 7.05 -12.07 -11.89
N TRP A 331 5.77 -12.27 -11.57
CA TRP A 331 4.73 -11.27 -11.78
C TRP A 331 4.54 -10.39 -10.55
N THR A 332 4.59 -11.00 -9.35
CA THR A 332 4.26 -10.28 -8.11
C THR A 332 5.38 -9.39 -7.60
N ARG A 333 6.66 -9.73 -7.85
CA ARG A 333 7.82 -8.96 -7.35
C ARG A 333 7.83 -7.50 -7.84
N ALA A 334 7.51 -7.29 -9.11
CA ALA A 334 7.45 -5.95 -9.70
C ALA A 334 6.30 -5.11 -9.12
N GLY A 335 5.15 -5.74 -8.86
CA GLY A 335 3.99 -5.07 -8.25
C GLY A 335 4.24 -4.66 -6.80
N VAL A 336 4.77 -5.58 -5.98
CA VAL A 336 5.08 -5.31 -4.56
C VAL A 336 6.11 -4.18 -4.43
N ARG A 337 7.12 -4.13 -5.32
CA ARG A 337 8.12 -3.05 -5.32
C ARG A 337 7.49 -1.69 -5.62
N ARG A 338 6.64 -1.60 -6.66
CA ARG A 338 5.92 -0.35 -6.99
C ARG A 338 5.11 0.17 -5.80
N ASN A 339 4.40 -0.71 -5.10
CA ASN A 339 3.62 -0.34 -3.92
C ASN A 339 4.50 0.09 -2.72
N MET A 340 5.68 -0.52 -2.55
CA MET A 340 6.63 -0.10 -1.50
C MET A 340 7.27 1.27 -1.78
N GLU A 341 7.45 1.64 -3.04
CA GLU A 341 8.00 2.96 -3.42
C GLU A 341 7.00 4.10 -3.19
N THR A 342 5.70 3.84 -3.31
CA THR A 342 4.63 4.82 -3.06
C THR A 342 4.22 4.91 -1.59
N SER A 343 4.53 3.88 -0.78
CA SER A 343 4.29 3.87 0.65
C SER A 343 5.36 4.71 1.39
N LEU A 344 4.94 5.74 2.13
CA LEU A 344 5.86 6.55 2.95
C LEU A 344 6.69 5.63 3.87
N PRO A 345 8.03 5.69 3.82
CA PRO A 345 8.85 4.80 4.64
C PRO A 345 8.70 5.21 6.11
N GLN A 346 7.91 4.45 6.87
CA GLN A 346 8.04 4.45 8.31
C GLN A 346 9.43 3.89 8.63
N ARG A 347 10.35 4.80 8.95
CA ARG A 347 11.68 4.47 9.49
C ARG A 347 11.47 3.68 10.79
N ALA A 348 11.47 2.35 10.69
CA ALA A 348 11.97 1.56 11.80
C ALA A 348 13.43 1.99 11.99
N GLN A 349 13.81 2.38 13.21
CA GLN A 349 15.20 2.61 13.58
C GLN A 349 15.92 1.24 13.56
N SER A 350 16.29 0.76 12.38
CA SER A 350 17.15 -0.40 12.24
C SER A 350 18.58 0.02 12.51
N GLY A 351 18.97 0.11 13.77
CA GLY A 351 20.37 0.24 14.14
C GLY A 351 21.17 -0.94 13.57
N LYS A 352 22.35 -0.66 12.99
CA LYS A 352 23.35 -1.63 12.49
C LYS A 352 22.95 -2.59 11.34
N LEU A 353 21.75 -2.46 10.74
CA LEU A 353 21.27 -3.36 9.66
C LEU A 353 21.16 -2.68 8.28
N ASP A 354 21.84 -1.56 8.05
CA ASP A 354 21.69 -0.74 6.83
C ASP A 354 21.91 -1.52 5.52
N THR A 355 22.84 -2.47 5.51
CA THR A 355 23.12 -3.34 4.36
C THR A 355 21.98 -4.31 4.07
N GLU A 356 21.34 -4.85 5.10
CA GLU A 356 20.18 -5.74 4.96
C GLU A 356 18.94 -4.96 4.55
N ALA A 357 18.75 -3.76 5.09
CA ALA A 357 17.67 -2.86 4.71
C ALA A 357 17.73 -2.47 3.22
N LYS A 358 18.93 -2.12 2.72
CA LYS A 358 19.14 -1.86 1.29
C LYS A 358 18.81 -3.10 0.45
N THR A 359 19.35 -4.24 0.83
CA THR A 359 19.16 -5.50 0.11
C THR A 359 17.68 -5.91 0.06
N TYR A 360 16.97 -5.75 1.18
CA TYR A 360 15.54 -5.99 1.26
C TYR A 360 14.74 -5.02 0.39
N LYS A 361 15.07 -3.73 0.39
CA LYS A 361 14.42 -2.73 -0.46
C LYS A 361 14.62 -3.03 -1.95
N ASP A 362 15.83 -3.42 -2.34
CA ASP A 362 16.18 -3.65 -3.74
C ASP A 362 15.56 -4.97 -4.27
N LEU A 363 15.58 -6.03 -3.45
CA LEU A 363 15.31 -7.40 -3.90
C LEU A 363 14.08 -8.07 -3.27
N LEU A 364 13.44 -7.44 -2.28
CA LEU A 364 12.36 -8.01 -1.45
C LEU A 364 12.76 -9.35 -0.81
N ALA A 365 14.04 -9.48 -0.47
CA ALA A 365 14.64 -10.71 0.03
C ALA A 365 15.51 -10.42 1.25
N ILE A 366 15.45 -11.32 2.23
CA ILE A 366 16.38 -11.38 3.36
C ILE A 366 17.33 -12.54 3.06
N PHE A 367 18.62 -12.39 3.35
CA PHE A 367 19.60 -13.45 3.09
C PHE A 367 20.17 -13.95 4.41
N GLY A 368 20.17 -15.26 4.60
CA GLY A 368 20.86 -15.89 5.73
C GLY A 368 22.39 -15.74 5.67
N PRO A 369 23.09 -16.22 6.70
CA PRO A 369 24.55 -16.25 6.73
C PRO A 369 25.15 -16.98 5.52
N GLU A 370 26.34 -16.57 5.08
CA GLU A 370 26.99 -17.11 3.86
C GLU A 370 27.27 -18.62 3.97
N ASP A 371 27.68 -19.10 5.15
CA ASP A 371 27.89 -20.54 5.40
C ASP A 371 26.58 -21.33 5.32
N TYR A 372 25.45 -20.70 5.63
CA TYR A 372 24.14 -21.31 5.54
C TYR A 372 23.65 -21.35 4.08
N ILE A 373 23.74 -20.22 3.37
CA ILE A 373 23.34 -20.12 1.97
C ILE A 373 24.19 -21.03 1.09
N SER A 374 25.51 -21.02 1.26
CA SER A 374 26.41 -21.87 0.45
C SER A 374 26.12 -23.36 0.57
N ARG A 375 25.55 -23.81 1.70
CA ARG A 375 25.11 -25.21 1.89
C ARG A 375 23.71 -25.49 1.35
N ARG A 376 22.77 -24.54 1.47
CA ARG A 376 21.36 -24.74 1.13
C ARG A 376 21.01 -24.38 -0.30
N GLU A 377 21.68 -23.38 -0.84
CA GLU A 377 21.44 -22.83 -2.18
C GLU A 377 22.78 -22.37 -2.79
N PRO A 378 23.66 -23.32 -3.16
CA PRO A 378 25.02 -23.01 -3.58
C PRO A 378 25.10 -22.06 -4.79
N ALA A 379 24.11 -22.16 -5.70
CA ALA A 379 24.00 -21.30 -6.88
C ALA A 379 23.75 -19.81 -6.54
N LEU A 380 23.16 -19.52 -5.37
CA LEU A 380 22.87 -18.16 -4.92
C LEU A 380 24.14 -17.43 -4.43
N SER A 381 25.10 -18.17 -3.87
CA SER A 381 26.32 -17.59 -3.26
C SER A 381 27.14 -16.72 -4.22
N PRO A 382 27.51 -17.19 -5.44
CA PRO A 382 28.28 -16.35 -6.38
C PRO A 382 27.49 -15.14 -6.87
N LEU A 383 26.17 -15.26 -7.05
CA LEU A 383 25.30 -14.16 -7.48
C LEU A 383 25.22 -13.07 -6.40
N LEU A 384 25.05 -13.48 -5.15
CA LEU A 384 25.00 -12.58 -4.01
C LEU A 384 26.35 -11.88 -3.77
N ALA A 385 27.46 -12.60 -3.96
CA ALA A 385 28.80 -12.02 -3.89
C ALA A 385 29.04 -10.95 -4.97
N ALA A 386 28.64 -11.22 -6.22
CA ALA A 386 28.72 -10.26 -7.32
C ALA A 386 27.86 -9.01 -7.07
N TYR A 387 26.64 -9.20 -6.56
CA TYR A 387 25.74 -8.11 -6.18
C TYR A 387 26.34 -7.23 -5.07
N ARG A 388 26.86 -7.84 -4.00
CA ARG A 388 27.49 -7.12 -2.88
C ARG A 388 28.74 -6.35 -3.30
N LYS A 389 29.47 -6.83 -4.32
CA LYS A 389 30.62 -6.14 -4.92
C LYS A 389 30.24 -4.98 -5.85
N GLY A 390 28.96 -4.84 -6.21
CA GLY A 390 28.50 -3.82 -7.14
C GLY A 390 28.89 -4.08 -8.60
N GLU A 391 29.06 -5.36 -8.99
CA GLU A 391 29.40 -5.72 -10.36
C GLU A 391 28.28 -5.33 -11.34
N ALA A 392 28.65 -4.88 -12.54
CA ALA A 392 27.69 -4.45 -13.56
C ALA A 392 26.75 -5.60 -13.97
N GLY A 393 25.43 -5.34 -13.92
CA GLY A 393 24.39 -6.34 -14.23
C GLY A 393 24.22 -7.45 -13.18
N ALA A 394 24.94 -7.43 -12.05
CA ALA A 394 24.80 -8.45 -11.01
C ALA A 394 23.43 -8.40 -10.32
N ARG A 395 22.85 -7.21 -10.18
CA ARG A 395 21.49 -7.03 -9.66
C ARG A 395 20.47 -7.76 -10.54
N ASP A 396 20.48 -7.51 -11.85
CA ASP A 396 19.49 -8.09 -12.77
C ASP A 396 19.58 -9.62 -12.81
N LYS A 397 20.81 -10.16 -12.85
CA LYS A 397 21.05 -11.60 -12.78
C LYS A 397 20.54 -12.22 -11.48
N LEU A 398 20.74 -11.54 -10.35
CA LEU A 398 20.25 -11.99 -9.05
C LEU A 398 18.71 -11.91 -9.00
N GLU A 399 18.10 -10.84 -9.52
CA GLU A 399 16.64 -10.72 -9.60
C GLU A 399 16.02 -11.81 -10.47
N GLU A 400 16.62 -12.10 -11.64
CA GLU A 400 16.17 -13.18 -12.53
C GLU A 400 16.25 -14.54 -11.84
N TYR A 401 17.36 -14.83 -11.16
CA TYR A 401 17.53 -16.05 -10.39
C TYR A 401 16.46 -16.19 -9.31
N LEU A 402 16.25 -15.16 -8.50
CA LEU A 402 15.26 -15.17 -7.42
C LEU A 402 13.82 -15.28 -7.97
N ALA A 403 13.52 -14.64 -9.10
CA ALA A 403 12.21 -14.74 -9.75
C ALA A 403 11.96 -16.15 -10.33
N ALA A 404 13.01 -16.85 -10.75
CA ALA A 404 12.92 -18.21 -11.26
C ALA A 404 12.81 -19.28 -10.14
N THR A 405 13.46 -19.04 -9.00
CA THR A 405 13.67 -20.08 -7.98
C THR A 405 12.87 -19.87 -6.70
N TRP A 406 12.65 -18.63 -6.25
CA TRP A 406 11.93 -18.36 -5.01
C TRP A 406 10.44 -18.22 -5.28
N THR A 407 9.63 -18.74 -4.37
CA THR A 407 8.16 -18.69 -4.47
C THR A 407 7.62 -17.61 -3.54
N PRO A 408 6.47 -16.99 -3.85
CA PRO A 408 5.82 -16.13 -2.88
C PRO A 408 5.51 -16.89 -1.60
N ASN A 409 5.63 -16.19 -0.48
CA ASN A 409 5.30 -16.74 0.82
C ASN A 409 3.77 -16.89 0.90
N PRO A 410 3.22 -18.12 0.94
CA PRO A 410 1.77 -18.31 0.93
C PRO A 410 1.12 -17.66 2.16
N THR A 411 1.86 -17.52 3.26
CA THR A 411 1.37 -16.90 4.51
C THR A 411 1.21 -15.37 4.43
N PHE A 412 1.66 -14.75 3.33
CA PHE A 412 1.41 -13.34 2.98
C PHE A 412 0.19 -13.16 2.07
N VAL A 413 -0.46 -14.25 1.64
CA VAL A 413 -1.55 -14.20 0.66
C VAL A 413 -2.81 -14.82 1.25
N ASP A 414 -3.89 -14.06 1.23
CA ASP A 414 -5.25 -14.56 1.43
C ASP A 414 -5.92 -14.75 0.07
N VAL A 415 -5.72 -15.93 -0.53
CA VAL A 415 -6.28 -16.31 -1.84
C VAL A 415 -7.82 -16.25 -1.84
N GLY A 416 -8.46 -16.59 -0.70
CA GLY A 416 -9.90 -16.50 -0.57
C GLY A 416 -10.38 -15.06 -0.69
N TRP A 417 -9.76 -14.15 0.06
CA TRP A 417 -10.04 -12.73 -0.04
C TRP A 417 -9.75 -12.15 -1.43
N GLU A 418 -8.61 -12.52 -2.05
CA GLU A 418 -8.26 -12.07 -3.40
C GLU A 418 -9.29 -12.53 -4.45
N GLY A 419 -9.81 -13.75 -4.31
CA GLY A 419 -10.88 -14.26 -5.16
C GLY A 419 -12.19 -13.48 -4.99
N VAL A 420 -12.57 -13.16 -3.76
CA VAL A 420 -13.76 -12.34 -3.47
C VAL A 420 -13.58 -10.94 -4.04
N ARG A 421 -12.42 -10.32 -3.79
CA ARG A 421 -12.08 -8.99 -4.31
C ARG A 421 -12.23 -8.94 -5.83
N ALA A 422 -11.60 -9.88 -6.54
CA ALA A 422 -11.71 -9.96 -8.00
C ALA A 422 -13.16 -10.13 -8.48
N ALA A 423 -13.95 -11.00 -7.83
CA ALA A 423 -15.35 -11.21 -8.19
C ALA A 423 -16.22 -9.96 -7.94
N THR A 424 -15.97 -9.23 -6.86
CA THR A 424 -16.65 -7.96 -6.57
C THR A 424 -16.33 -6.90 -7.63
N PHE A 425 -15.07 -6.81 -8.09
CA PHE A 425 -14.69 -5.91 -9.18
C PHE A 425 -15.33 -6.31 -10.51
N ASP A 426 -15.28 -7.59 -10.89
CA ASP A 426 -15.87 -8.06 -12.15
C ASP A 426 -17.42 -7.92 -12.19
N SER A 427 -18.07 -7.89 -11.03
CA SER A 427 -19.52 -7.68 -10.91
C SER A 427 -19.95 -6.21 -10.73
N ALA A 428 -19.01 -5.29 -10.53
CA ALA A 428 -19.29 -3.87 -10.37
C ALA A 428 -19.85 -3.26 -11.68
N PRO A 429 -20.94 -2.47 -11.64
CA PRO A 429 -21.46 -1.79 -12.81
C PRO A 429 -20.42 -0.82 -13.38
N GLY A 430 -20.00 -1.03 -14.65
CA GLY A 430 -19.02 -0.18 -15.34
C GLY A 430 -17.61 -0.75 -15.41
N TYR A 431 -17.30 -1.86 -14.73
CA TYR A 431 -15.99 -2.50 -14.85
C TYR A 431 -15.83 -3.16 -16.24
N PRO A 432 -14.71 -2.94 -16.97
CA PRO A 432 -14.53 -3.48 -18.31
C PRO A 432 -14.49 -5.02 -18.28
N ARG A 433 -15.52 -5.66 -18.84
CA ARG A 433 -15.66 -7.14 -18.85
C ARG A 433 -14.76 -7.85 -19.87
N GLY A 434 -14.01 -7.10 -20.65
CA GLY A 434 -13.12 -7.62 -21.69
C GLY A 434 -11.95 -6.65 -21.91
N GLY A 435 -10.88 -6.88 -21.16
CA GLY A 435 -9.59 -6.20 -21.27
C GLY A 435 -8.52 -7.07 -20.61
N SER A 436 -7.29 -6.97 -21.11
CA SER A 436 -6.11 -7.55 -20.47
C SER A 436 -5.93 -7.01 -19.04
N GLU A 437 -5.22 -7.73 -18.17
CA GLU A 437 -5.04 -7.27 -16.78
C GLU A 437 -4.33 -5.91 -16.68
N GLU A 438 -3.55 -5.51 -17.68
CA GLU A 438 -2.97 -4.17 -17.77
C GLU A 438 -4.04 -3.09 -18.00
N GLU A 439 -5.06 -3.36 -18.82
CA GLU A 439 -6.20 -2.45 -19.05
C GLU A 439 -7.15 -2.37 -17.84
N LYS A 440 -7.13 -3.39 -16.98
CA LYS A 440 -7.91 -3.45 -15.73
C LYS A 440 -7.22 -2.78 -14.54
N ALA A 441 -5.90 -2.57 -14.60
CA ALA A 441 -5.12 -1.94 -13.53
C ALA A 441 -5.19 -0.40 -13.54
N ASP A 442 -5.67 0.19 -14.64
CA ASP A 442 -5.85 1.64 -14.84
C ASP A 442 -7.25 2.15 -14.45
N TRP A 443 -8.14 1.26 -13.98
CA TRP A 443 -9.43 1.55 -13.34
C TRP A 443 -9.31 1.38 -11.83
#